data_AF-A0A527YN52-F1
#
_entry.id   AF-A0A527YN52-F1
#
_cell.length_a   1.000
_cell.length_b   1.000
_cell.length_c   1.000
_cell.angle_alpha   90.00
_cell.angle_beta   90.00
_cell.angle_gamma   90.00
#
_symmetry.space_group_name_H-M   'P 1'
#
loop_
_entity.id
_entity.type
_entity.pdbx_description
1 polymer ?
#
loop_
_entity_poly.entity_id
_entity_poly.type
_entity_poly.pdbx_seq_one_letter_code
_entity_poly.pdbx_strand_id
1 'polypeptide(L)' 'MRLDQFSGIVAFVKVAEVRSFTRAAAELGVAPASLSEAVKGLEERLGVRLLNRTTRSVGLTEAGAHYFDHVRPAA' A
#
# COMPACT_ATOMS: atom_id res chain seq x y z
N MET A 1 9.28 14.75 -8.05
CA MET A 1 9.63 14.23 -6.71
C MET A 1 9.58 12.71 -6.82
N ARG A 2 10.72 12.03 -6.69
CA ARG A 2 10.82 10.58 -6.88
C ARG A 2 10.34 9.94 -5.58
N LEU A 3 9.18 9.30 -5.59
CA LEU A 3 8.73 8.46 -4.48
C LEU A 3 9.65 7.24 -4.46
N ASP A 4 10.72 7.39 -3.70
CA ASP A 4 11.68 6.37 -3.31
C ASP A 4 10.97 5.06 -2.98
N GLN A 5 11.64 3.95 -3.28
CA GLN A 5 11.17 2.58 -3.07
C GLN A 5 10.53 2.31 -1.70
N PHE A 6 10.96 3.04 -0.66
CA PHE A 6 10.39 2.99 0.68
C PHE A 6 8.98 3.60 0.77
N SER A 7 8.69 4.64 0.00
CA SER A 7 7.37 5.27 -0.06
C SER A 7 6.28 4.28 -0.52
N GLY A 8 6.58 3.38 -1.46
CA GLY A 8 5.62 2.37 -1.93
C GLY A 8 5.29 1.31 -0.87
N ILE A 9 6.31 0.85 -0.14
CA ILE A 9 6.15 -0.13 0.94
C ILE A 9 5.39 0.48 2.12
N VAL A 10 5.79 1.67 2.57
CA VAL A 10 5.11 2.39 3.66
C VAL A 10 3.66 2.69 3.29
N ALA A 11 3.42 3.12 2.05
CA ALA A 11 2.06 3.34 1.55
C ALA A 11 1.23 2.05 1.59
N PHE A 12 1.78 0.93 1.11
CA PHE A 12 1.11 -0.36 1.14
C PHE A 12 0.77 -0.80 2.57
N VAL A 13 1.76 -0.82 3.47
CA VAL A 13 1.57 -1.22 4.87
C VAL A 13 0.49 -0.36 5.52
N LYS A 14 0.54 0.96 5.32
CA LYS A 14 -0.43 1.85 5.93
C LYS A 14 -1.85 1.64 5.40
N VAL A 15 -2.00 1.43 4.09
CA VAL A 15 -3.29 1.11 3.47
C VAL A 15 -3.82 -0.24 3.94
N ALA A 16 -2.94 -1.23 4.11
CA ALA A 16 -3.28 -2.54 4.64
C ALA A 16 -3.80 -2.48 6.09
N GLU A 17 -3.19 -1.62 6.92
CA GLU A 17 -3.61 -1.38 8.31
C GLU A 17 -4.99 -0.75 8.41
N VAL A 18 -5.20 0.38 7.71
CA VAL A 18 -6.44 1.17 7.86
C VAL A 18 -7.54 0.78 6.87
N ARG A 19 -7.24 -0.14 5.94
CA ARG A 19 -8.12 -0.62 4.85
C ARG A 19 -8.76 0.50 4.03
N SER A 20 -8.05 1.62 3.87
CA SER A 20 -8.56 2.82 3.19
C SER A 20 -7.42 3.69 2.66
N PHE A 21 -7.44 3.99 1.35
CA PHE A 21 -6.47 4.91 0.75
C PHE A 21 -6.62 6.33 1.30
N THR A 22 -7.85 6.80 1.50
CA THR A 22 -8.09 8.17 1.97
C THR A 22 -7.58 8.36 3.40
N ARG A 23 -7.84 7.42 4.31
CA ARG A 23 -7.33 7.49 5.68
C ARG A 23 -5.81 7.35 5.73
N ALA A 24 -5.24 6.38 5.00
CA ALA A 24 -3.80 6.19 4.95
C ALA A 24 -3.08 7.43 4.39
N ALA A 25 -3.65 8.06 3.37
CA ALA A 25 -3.11 9.29 2.78
C ALA A 25 -3.14 10.45 3.78
N ALA A 26 -4.24 10.59 4.52
CA ALA A 26 -4.36 11.59 5.58
C ALA A 26 -3.33 11.38 6.70
N GLU A 27 -3.11 10.13 7.14
CA GLU A 27 -2.12 9.82 8.17
C GLU A 27 -0.68 10.00 7.71
N LEU A 28 -0.40 9.79 6.42
CA LEU A 28 0.94 10.00 5.84
C LEU A 28 1.15 11.43 5.34
N GLY A 29 0.15 12.31 5.40
CA GLY A 29 0.24 13.69 4.92
C GLY A 29 0.41 13.81 3.40
N VAL A 30 -0.06 12.82 2.63
CA VAL A 30 0.07 12.78 1.15
C VAL A 30 -1.28 12.80 0.46
N ALA A 31 -1.29 13.09 -0.84
CA ALA A 31 -2.50 12.98 -1.64
C ALA A 31 -2.89 11.50 -1.87
N PRO A 32 -4.19 11.13 -1.83
CA PRO A 32 -4.64 9.76 -2.13
C PRO A 32 -4.20 9.25 -3.50
N ALA A 33 -4.10 10.15 -4.50
CA ALA A 33 -3.60 9.83 -5.82
C ALA A 33 -2.12 9.39 -5.78
N SER A 34 -1.27 10.14 -5.07
CA SER A 34 0.15 9.81 -4.89
C SER A 34 0.34 8.51 -4.13
N LEU A 35 -0.50 8.25 -3.12
CA LEU A 35 -0.50 6.98 -2.38
C LEU A 35 -0.85 5.80 -3.29
N SER A 36 -1.88 5.97 -4.13
CA SER A 36 -2.32 4.98 -5.11
C SER A 36 -1.23 4.67 -6.15
N GLU A 37 -0.52 5.70 -6.63
CA GLU A 37 0.62 5.57 -7.55
C GLU A 37 1.81 4.88 -6.89
N ALA A 38 2.14 5.22 -5.64
CA ALA A 38 3.22 4.58 -4.89
C ALA A 38 2.99 3.08 -4.71
N VAL A 39 1.76 2.69 -4.34
CA VAL A 39 1.39 1.27 -4.24
C VAL A 39 1.39 0.59 -5.61
N LYS A 40 0.89 1.27 -6.65
CA LYS A 40 0.89 0.71 -8.00
C LYS A 40 2.31 0.45 -8.50
N GLY A 41 3.23 1.39 -8.28
CA GLY A 41 4.64 1.20 -8.62
C GLY A 41 5.29 0.06 -7.84
N LEU A 42 4.87 -0.18 -6.59
CA LEU A 42 5.31 -1.36 -5.84
C LEU A 42 4.77 -2.65 -6.44
N GLU A 43 3.47 -2.72 -6.73
CA GLU A 43 2.82 -3.87 -7.36
C GLU A 43 3.43 -4.20 -8.73
N GLU A 44 3.72 -3.19 -9.55
CA GLU A 44 4.39 -3.34 -10.86
C GLU A 44 5.80 -3.91 -10.72
N ARG A 45 6.56 -3.47 -9.72
CA ARG A 45 7.92 -3.96 -9.46
C ARG A 45 7.96 -5.38 -8.92
N LEU A 46 6.96 -5.76 -8.12
CA LEU A 46 6.82 -7.12 -7.60
C LEU A 46 6.16 -8.06 -8.61
N GLY A 47 5.54 -7.52 -9.66
CA GLY A 47 4.79 -8.29 -10.65
C GLY A 47 3.52 -8.94 -10.10
N VAL A 48 3.05 -8.51 -8.93
CA VAL A 48 1.92 -9.10 -8.21
C VAL A 48 1.02 -8.02 -7.61
N ARG A 49 -0.28 -8.28 -7.62
CA ARG A 49 -1.27 -7.43 -6.96
C ARG A 49 -1.28 -7.72 -5.47
N LEU A 50 -1.04 -6.70 -4.66
CA LEU A 50 -1.05 -6.81 -3.19
C LEU A 50 -2.39 -6.39 -2.61
N LEU A 51 -3.12 -5.49 -3.29
CA LEU A 51 -4.42 -5.00 -2.84
C LEU A 51 -5.53 -5.30 -3.84
N ASN A 52 -6.63 -5.84 -3.31
CA ASN A 52 -7.92 -5.85 -3.99
C ASN A 52 -8.57 -4.48 -3.83
N ARG A 53 -8.41 -3.64 -4.85
CA ARG A 53 -9.01 -2.31 -4.92
C ARG A 53 -10.46 -2.44 -5.41
N THR A 54 -11.42 -2.32 -4.50
CA THR A 54 -12.80 -2.00 -4.88
C THR A 54 -13.08 -0.55 -4.52
N THR A 55 -14.02 0.11 -5.20
CA THR A 55 -14.37 1.52 -4.95
C THR A 55 -14.92 1.77 -3.55
N ARG A 56 -15.31 0.73 -2.81
CA ARG A 56 -15.90 0.82 -1.47
C ARG A 56 -15.10 0.12 -0.37
N SER A 57 -14.14 -0.73 -0.72
CA SER A 57 -13.35 -1.48 0.24
C SER A 57 -11.98 -1.83 -0.31
N VAL A 58 -10.97 -1.73 0.55
CA VAL A 58 -9.62 -2.21 0.25
C VAL A 58 -9.40 -3.50 1.02
N GLY A 59 -9.18 -4.59 0.28
CA GLY A 59 -8.77 -5.87 0.83
C GLY A 59 -7.32 -6.19 0.47
N LEU A 60 -6.65 -6.97 1.30
CA LEU A 60 -5.38 -7.60 0.94
C LEU A 60 -5.67 -8.81 0.03
N THR A 61 -4.82 -9.03 -0.96
CA THR A 61 -4.76 -10.33 -1.66
C THR A 61 -4.01 -11.33 -0.78
N GLU A 62 -4.00 -12.62 -1.14
CA GLU A 62 -3.12 -13.59 -0.44
C GLU A 62 -1.65 -13.17 -0.50
N ALA A 63 -1.17 -12.77 -1.67
CA ALA A 63 0.18 -12.22 -1.83
C ALA A 63 0.39 -10.96 -0.98
N GLY A 64 -0.62 -10.09 -0.90
CA GLY A 64 -0.63 -8.92 -0.04
C GLY A 64 -0.51 -9.26 1.45
N ALA A 65 -1.27 -10.23 1.94
CA ALA A 65 -1.20 -10.68 3.32
C ALA A 65 0.17 -11.28 3.64
N HIS A 66 0.68 -12.16 2.77
CA HIS A 66 2.02 -12.73 2.92
C HIS A 66 3.11 -11.65 2.94
N TYR A 67 3.04 -10.69 2.02
CA TYR A 67 3.98 -9.59 1.94
C TYR A 67 3.88 -8.68 3.17
N PHE A 68 2.67 -8.37 3.62
CA PHE A 68 2.44 -7.57 4.82
C PHE A 68 3.06 -8.21 6.07
N ASP A 69 2.91 -9.52 6.22
CA ASP A 69 3.50 -10.26 7.34
C ASP A 69 5.03 -10.32 7.28
N HIS A 70 5.62 -10.33 6.08
CA HIS A 70 7.09 -10.30 5.91
C HIS A 70 7.71 -8.92 6.11
N VAL A 71 6.94 -7.86 5.85
CA VAL A 71 7.47 -6.49 5.79
C VAL A 71 7.13 -5.70 7.04
N ARG A 72 6.12 -6.13 7.82
CA ARG A 72 6.02 -5.73 9.22
C ARG A 72 7.22 -6.32 9.96
N PRO A 73 8.11 -5.49 10.53
CA PRO A 73 9.15 -6.03 11.40
C PRO A 73 8.43 -6.77 12.52
N ALA A 74 8.80 -8.04 12.73
CA ALA A 74 8.48 -8.73 13.98
C ALA A 74 8.95 -7.80 15.11
N ALA A 75 7.99 -7.26 15.86
CA ALA A 75 8.27 -6.48 17.05
C ALA A 75 8.87 -7.39 18.14
#